data_AF-A0A967GW08-F1
#
_entry.id   AF-A0A967GW08-F1
#
_cell.length_a   1.000
_cell.length_b   1.000
_cell.length_c   1.000
_cell.angle_alpha   90.00
_cell.angle_beta   90.00
_cell.angle_gamma   90.00
#
_symmetry.space_group_name_H-M   'P 1'
#
loop_
_entity.id
_entity.type
_entity.pdbx_description
1 polymer ?
#
loop_
_entity_poly.entity_id
_entity_poly.type
_entity_poly.pdbx_seq_one_letter_code
_entity_poly.pdbx_strand_id
1 'polypeptide(L)' 'AIIRPGPIVGDLVHPYLNRRNGREPVDCIHPAFEPVLARTLGVPLFQEQVLRMAMIIAGFDGAEADELRRAMAFKR' A
#
# COMPACT_ATOMS: atom_id res chain seq x y z
N ALA A 1 11.57 -1.56 8.94
CA ALA A 1 11.57 -0.21 9.56
C ALA A 1 11.20 0.78 8.47
N ILE A 2 9.99 1.34 8.54
CA ILE A 2 9.68 2.67 9.10
C ILE A 2 9.28 3.54 7.91
N ILE A 3 7.98 3.84 7.88
CA ILE A 3 7.36 5.04 7.32
C ILE A 3 8.42 6.03 6.85
N ARG A 4 8.61 6.18 5.53
CA ARG A 4 9.55 7.19 5.01
C ARG A 4 8.97 8.57 5.33
N PRO A 5 9.77 9.50 5.90
CA PRO A 5 9.30 10.83 6.24
C PRO A 5 9.04 11.60 4.95
N GLY A 6 7.77 11.92 4.72
CA GLY A 6 7.27 12.72 3.59
C GLY A 6 5.77 12.98 3.78
N PRO A 7 5.15 13.88 2.99
CA PRO A 7 3.78 14.40 3.19
C PRO A 7 2.68 13.32 3.36
N ILE A 8 2.96 12.08 2.96
CA ILE A 8 2.15 10.88 3.17
C ILE A 8 1.84 10.60 4.66
N VAL A 9 2.72 11.00 5.59
CA VAL A 9 2.54 10.78 7.03
C VAL A 9 1.39 11.63 7.61
N GLY A 10 1.03 12.74 6.97
CA GLY A 10 -0.15 13.53 7.35
C GLY A 10 -1.43 12.94 6.75
N ASP A 11 -1.46 12.79 5.42
CA ASP A 11 -2.71 12.49 4.69
C ASP A 11 -3.22 11.06 4.89
N LEU A 12 -2.35 10.06 5.05
CA LEU A 12 -2.79 8.66 5.19
C LEU A 12 -2.97 8.21 6.64
N VAL A 13 -2.36 8.89 7.61
CA VAL A 13 -2.48 8.50 9.02
C VAL A 13 -3.87 8.84 9.57
N HIS A 14 -4.45 9.96 9.16
CA HIS A 14 -5.80 10.36 9.58
C HIS A 14 -6.90 9.34 9.19
N PRO A 15 -7.02 8.91 7.92
CA PRO A 15 -7.96 7.86 7.53
C PRO A 15 -7.75 6.57 8.31
N TYR A 16 -6.49 6.14 8.49
CA TYR A 16 -6.21 4.90 9.23
C TYR A 16 -6.70 4.99 10.69
N LEU A 17 -6.41 6.09 11.37
CA LEU A 17 -6.83 6.29 12.77
C LEU A 17 -8.34 6.43 12.90
N ASN A 18 -9.01 7.14 11.98
CA ASN A 18 -10.46 7.29 11.99
C ASN A 18 -11.15 5.94 11.80
N ARG A 19 -10.70 5.13 10.83
CA ARG A 19 -11.22 3.77 10.60
C ARG A 19 -10.97 2.85 11.78
N ARG A 20 -9.75 2.90 12.36
CA ARG A 20 -9.39 2.09 13.53
C ARG A 20 -10.21 2.45 14.77
N ASN A 21 -10.58 3.72 14.91
CA ASN A 21 -11.41 4.22 16.00
C ASN A 21 -12.92 4.15 15.69
N GLY A 22 -13.32 3.54 14.57
CA GLY A 22 -14.73 3.40 14.18
C GLY A 22 -15.42 4.71 13.81
N ARG A 23 -14.66 5.78 13.53
CA ARG A 23 -15.18 7.10 13.10
C ARG A 23 -15.49 7.15 11.61
N GLU A 24 -14.88 6.25 10.86
CA GLU A 24 -15.09 6.06 9.41
C GLU A 24 -15.20 4.56 9.11
N PRO A 25 -16.00 4.16 8.11
CA PRO A 25 -16.03 2.78 7.66
C PRO A 25 -14.70 2.38 7.00
N VAL A 26 -14.34 1.11 7.11
CA VAL A 26 -13.22 0.56 6.33
C VAL A 26 -13.60 0.61 4.85
N ASP A 27 -12.75 1.25 4.05
CA ASP A 27 -12.94 1.38 2.62
C ASP A 27 -11.66 0.99 1.88
N CYS A 28 -11.81 0.13 0.88
CA CYS A 28 -10.71 -0.33 0.04
C CYS A 28 -10.96 0.13 -1.38
N ILE A 29 -10.01 0.91 -1.92
CA ILE A 29 -10.12 1.55 -3.25
C ILE A 29 -10.35 0.57 -4.41
N HIS A 30 -10.04 -0.73 -4.21
CA HIS A 30 -10.28 -1.78 -5.20
C HIS A 30 -10.33 -3.16 -4.52
N PRO A 31 -11.26 -4.07 -4.89
CA PRO A 31 -11.39 -5.40 -4.26
C PRO A 31 -10.10 -6.23 -4.31
N ALA A 32 -9.34 -6.12 -5.40
CA ALA A 32 -8.06 -6.84 -5.55
C ALA A 32 -6.99 -6.43 -4.52
N PHE A 33 -7.14 -5.28 -3.84
CA PHE A 33 -6.21 -4.85 -2.80
C PHE A 33 -6.64 -5.27 -1.40
N GLU A 34 -7.83 -5.83 -1.21
CA GLU A 34 -8.27 -6.33 0.11
C GLU A 34 -7.22 -7.25 0.77
N PRO A 35 -6.62 -8.24 0.05
CA PRO A 35 -5.60 -9.10 0.66
C PRO A 35 -4.34 -8.33 1.11
N VAL A 36 -4.05 -7.20 0.47
CA VAL A 36 -2.86 -6.37 0.73
C VAL A 36 -3.12 -5.33 1.83
N LEU A 37 -4.33 -4.77 1.87
CA LEU A 37 -4.68 -3.60 2.68
C LEU A 37 -5.58 -3.93 3.87
N ALA A 38 -6.09 -5.15 4.02
CA ALA A 38 -6.97 -5.53 5.14
C ALA A 38 -6.38 -5.16 6.51
N ARG A 39 -5.09 -5.44 6.72
CA ARG A 39 -4.38 -5.15 7.99
C ARG A 39 -4.23 -3.66 8.28
N THR A 40 -4.32 -2.82 7.26
CA THR A 40 -4.21 -1.36 7.36
C THR A 40 -5.55 -0.69 7.03
N LEU A 41 -6.66 -1.43 7.16
CA LEU A 41 -8.02 -0.91 7.01
C LEU A 41 -8.22 -0.17 5.67
N GLY A 42 -7.65 -0.72 4.59
CA GLY A 42 -7.76 -0.14 3.25
C GLY A 42 -6.79 1.02 2.97
N VAL A 43 -5.88 1.35 3.89
CA VAL A 43 -4.92 2.46 3.74
C VAL A 43 -3.52 1.93 3.40
N PRO A 44 -2.87 2.36 2.31
CA PRO A 44 -1.53 1.88 1.95
C PRO A 44 -0.43 2.58 2.77
N LEU A 45 -0.16 2.09 3.99
CA LEU A 45 0.79 2.70 4.92
C LEU A 45 2.23 2.24 4.70
N PHE A 46 2.43 1.08 4.08
CA PHE A 46 3.76 0.47 3.89
C PHE A 46 4.15 0.43 2.42
N GLN A 47 5.45 0.55 2.15
CA GLN A 47 5.97 0.53 0.78
C GLN A 47 5.75 -0.82 0.10
N GLU A 48 5.84 -1.89 0.88
CA GLU A 48 5.55 -3.24 0.43
C GLU A 48 4.09 -3.38 -0.04
N GLN A 49 3.16 -2.62 0.56
CA GLN A 49 1.76 -2.59 0.10
C GLN A 49 1.64 -1.87 -1.24
N VAL A 50 2.27 -0.69 -1.37
CA VAL A 50 2.28 0.09 -2.63
C VAL A 50 2.87 -0.75 -3.77
N LEU A 51 3.97 -1.45 -3.52
CA LEU A 51 4.59 -2.33 -4.52
C LEU A 51 3.67 -3.48 -4.93
N ARG A 52 3.06 -4.17 -3.95
CA ARG A 52 2.10 -5.26 -4.24
C ARG A 52 0.88 -4.76 -5.00
N MET A 53 0.37 -3.58 -4.66
CA MET A 53 -0.73 -2.95 -5.39
C MET A 53 -0.33 -2.64 -6.84
N ALA A 54 0.86 -2.09 -7.06
CA ALA A 54 1.38 -1.84 -8.42
C ALA A 54 1.48 -3.13 -9.24
N MET A 55 1.97 -4.22 -8.66
CA MET A 55 2.03 -5.53 -9.32
C MET A 55 0.62 -6.06 -9.68
N ILE A 56 -0.34 -5.94 -8.77
CA ILE A 56 -1.73 -6.37 -8.99
C ILE A 56 -2.38 -5.57 -10.13
N ILE A 57 -2.17 -4.25 -10.17
CA ILE A 57 -2.72 -3.38 -11.23
C ILE A 57 -2.06 -3.67 -12.57
N ALA A 58 -0.75 -3.87 -12.58
CA ALA A 58 0.00 -4.10 -13.81
C ALA A 58 -0.30 -5.48 -14.43
N GLY A 59 -0.99 -6.37 -13.70
CA GLY A 59 -1.28 -7.74 -14.16
C GLY A 59 -0.03 -8.59 -14.32
N PHE A 60 1.07 -8.18 -13.66
CA PHE A 60 2.37 -8.79 -13.84
C PHE A 60 2.39 -10.23 -13.35
N ASP A 61 3.00 -11.11 -14.13
CA ASP A 61 3.32 -12.44 -13.69
C ASP A 61 4.48 -12.44 -12.68
N GLY A 62 4.80 -13.61 -12.11
CA GLY A 62 5.83 -13.72 -11.08
C GLY A 62 7.23 -13.27 -11.53
N ALA A 63 7.54 -13.34 -12.83
CA ALA A 63 8.83 -12.95 -13.37
C ALA A 63 8.92 -11.43 -13.55
N GLU A 64 7.86 -10.82 -14.10
CA GLU A 64 7.75 -9.36 -14.29
C GLU A 64 7.73 -8.62 -12.94
N ALA A 65 7.06 -9.21 -11.95
CA ALA A 65 7.06 -8.73 -10.57
C ALA A 65 8.47 -8.64 -9.95
N ASP A 66 9.29 -9.68 -10.15
CA ASP A 66 10.65 -9.71 -9.61
C ASP A 66 11.60 -8.78 -10.37
N GLU A 67 11.36 -8.55 -11.66
CA GLU A 67 12.04 -7.51 -12.44
C GLU A 67 11.71 -6.10 -11.94
N LEU A 68 10.42 -5.77 -11.74
CA LEU A 68 10.01 -4.49 -11.18
C LEU A 68 10.63 -4.27 -9.79
N ARG A 69 10.63 -5.31 -8.94
CA ARG A 69 11.25 -5.24 -7.61
C ARG A 69 12.74 -4.93 -7.69
N ARG A 70 13.47 -5.54 -8.63
CA ARG A 70 14.88 -5.24 -8.89
C ARG A 70 15.08 -3.80 -9.36
N ALA A 71 14.27 -3.35 -10.31
CA ALA A 71 14.35 -1.99 -10.86
C ALA A 71 14.08 -0.92 -9.78
N MET A 72 13.14 -1.17 -8.87
CA MET A 72 12.84 -0.26 -7.76
C MET A 72 13.87 -0.29 -6.63
N ALA A 73 14.57 -1.42 -6.44
CA ALA A 73 15.69 -1.53 -5.52
C ALA A 73 16.94 -0.76 -6.02
N PHE A 74 17.07 -0.61 -7.34
CA PHE A 74 18.05 0.27 -7.98
C PHE A 74 17.56 1.74 -7.97
N LYS A 75 17.62 2.38 -6.80
CA LYS A 75 17.73 3.84 -6.72
C LYS A 75 19.08 4.22 -6.14
N ARG A 76 19.98 4.72 -7.01
CA ARG A 76 21.03 5.67 -6.62
C ARG A 76 20.37 7.00 -6.26
#